data_AF-A0A7Y0SDA2-F1
#
_entry.id   AF-A0A7Y0SDA2-F1
#
_cell.length_a   1.000
_cell.length_b   1.000
_cell.length_c   1.000
_cell.angle_alpha   90.00
_cell.angle_beta   90.00
_cell.angle_gamma   90.00
#
_symmetry.space_group_name_H-M   'P 1'
#
loop_
_entity.id
_entity.type
_entity.pdbx_description
1 polymer ?
#
loop_
_entity_poly.entity_id
_entity_poly.type
_entity_poly.pdbx_seq_one_letter_code
_entity_poly.pdbx_strand_id
1 'polypeptide(L)'
;QIGDVSALKGDALRAYQDWQSIDGVNNDWDEWNTALLEADVIIDAMLGTGLSGEVRSEYRRYIDQINQIHTPVIAVDVPSGLCANTGAVLGDAIRAEHTVTFIGVKQGLCTGQARDRVGELYFCGLGVNTKFDTIEVESALGIDHQVVSRLMPKPNPTVHKGDNGKLLCVGGNQGMSGAIRLCSSAAIRAGAGLTAAITHTSSLIPLQVGC
;
A
#
# COMPACT_ATOMS: atom_id res chain seq x y z
N GLN A 1 20.20 1.94 -18.55
CA GLN A 1 21.65 1.70 -18.65
C GLN A 1 22.23 2.33 -17.40
N ILE A 2 22.71 1.50 -16.47
CA ILE A 2 23.19 2.00 -15.18
C ILE A 2 24.48 2.79 -15.42
N GLY A 3 24.53 4.02 -14.90
CA GLY A 3 25.78 4.77 -14.77
C GLY A 3 26.28 5.53 -16.01
N ASP A 4 25.58 5.53 -17.16
CA ASP A 4 26.01 6.37 -18.29
C ASP A 4 25.49 7.80 -18.14
N VAL A 5 26.29 8.65 -17.49
CA VAL A 5 26.01 10.08 -17.29
C VAL A 5 25.78 10.79 -18.64
N SER A 6 26.42 10.34 -19.72
CA SER A 6 26.26 10.96 -21.05
C SER A 6 24.86 10.75 -21.65
N ALA A 7 24.12 9.75 -21.15
CA ALA A 7 22.76 9.46 -21.56
C ALA A 7 21.71 10.27 -20.78
N LEU A 8 22.09 10.96 -19.69
CA LEU A 8 21.17 11.79 -18.90
C LEU A 8 20.69 13.00 -19.70
N LYS A 9 19.39 13.29 -19.62
CA LYS A 9 18.73 14.40 -20.31
C LYS A 9 17.68 15.06 -19.41
N GLY A 10 17.31 16.30 -19.74
CA GLY A 10 16.22 17.00 -19.05
C GLY A 10 16.47 17.15 -17.55
N ASP A 11 15.45 16.88 -16.74
CA ASP A 11 15.50 17.07 -15.29
C ASP A 11 16.48 16.13 -14.58
N ALA A 12 16.70 14.92 -15.10
CA ALA A 12 17.69 13.99 -14.53
C ALA A 12 19.12 14.51 -14.70
N LEU A 13 19.45 15.13 -15.84
CA LEU A 13 20.75 15.76 -16.04
C LEU A 13 20.92 16.97 -15.13
N ARG A 14 19.87 17.79 -14.94
CA ARG A 14 19.90 18.93 -14.03
C ARG A 14 20.16 18.47 -12.59
N ALA A 15 19.40 17.48 -12.11
CA ALA A 15 19.58 16.93 -10.77
C ALA A 15 20.99 16.35 -10.55
N TYR A 16 21.55 15.69 -11.56
CA TYR A 16 22.94 15.23 -11.53
C TYR A 16 23.94 16.39 -11.42
N GLN A 17 23.75 17.45 -12.21
CA GLN A 17 24.61 18.65 -12.16
C GLN A 17 24.51 19.36 -10.81
N ASP A 18 23.32 19.45 -10.24
CA ASP A 18 23.09 20.02 -8.91
C ASP A 18 23.80 19.19 -7.84
N TRP A 19 23.73 17.85 -7.91
CA TRP A 19 24.48 16.94 -7.06
C TRP A 19 26.00 17.15 -7.15
N GLN A 20 26.53 17.29 -8.38
CA GLN A 20 27.94 17.58 -8.59
C GLN A 20 28.35 18.98 -8.06
N SER A 21 27.46 19.96 -8.11
CA SER A 21 27.75 21.33 -7.65
C SER A 21 27.96 21.45 -6.14
N ILE A 22 27.51 20.45 -5.38
CA ILE A 22 27.67 20.35 -3.93
C ILE A 22 28.69 19.27 -3.54
N ASP A 23 29.60 18.92 -4.45
CA ASP A 23 30.64 17.89 -4.26
C ASP A 23 30.07 16.48 -3.96
N GLY A 24 28.89 16.18 -4.49
CA GLY A 24 28.27 14.88 -4.40
C GLY A 24 29.10 13.77 -5.04
N VAL A 25 29.34 12.69 -4.29
CA VAL A 25 30.16 11.56 -4.73
C VAL A 25 29.31 10.54 -5.49
N ASN A 26 29.82 10.05 -6.63
CA ASN A 26 29.26 8.91 -7.34
C ASN A 26 30.28 7.78 -7.29
N ASN A 27 29.92 6.69 -6.64
CA ASN A 27 30.79 5.53 -6.53
C ASN A 27 30.59 4.61 -7.74
N ASP A 28 31.69 4.10 -8.27
CA ASP A 28 31.66 2.98 -9.20
C ASP A 28 31.31 1.68 -8.47
N TRP A 29 31.03 0.63 -9.23
CA TRP A 29 30.56 -0.64 -8.67
C TRP A 29 31.55 -1.28 -7.68
N ASP A 30 32.85 -1.06 -7.83
CA ASP A 30 33.87 -1.64 -6.94
C ASP A 30 33.80 -1.06 -5.51
N GLU A 31 33.29 0.16 -5.36
CA GLU A 31 33.12 0.84 -4.07
C GLU A 31 31.71 0.67 -3.48
N TRP A 32 30.79 0.03 -4.23
CA TRP A 32 29.39 -0.16 -3.84
C TRP A 32 29.22 -0.93 -2.53
N ASN A 33 29.94 -2.05 -2.35
CA ASN A 33 29.75 -2.90 -1.18
C ASN A 33 30.15 -2.18 0.12
N THR A 34 31.21 -1.38 0.09
CA THR A 34 31.63 -0.57 1.25
C THR A 34 30.58 0.50 1.55
N ALA A 35 30.17 1.26 0.52
CA ALA A 35 29.14 2.28 0.68
C ALA A 35 27.81 1.71 1.20
N LEU A 36 27.42 0.53 0.73
CA LEU A 36 26.20 -0.15 1.13
C LEU A 36 26.25 -0.58 2.61
N LEU A 37 27.41 -1.03 3.10
CA LEU A 37 27.60 -1.47 4.49
C LEU A 37 27.76 -0.30 5.48
N GLU A 38 28.25 0.84 5.01
CA GLU A 38 28.44 2.05 5.82
C GLU A 38 27.20 2.95 5.82
N ALA A 39 26.22 2.71 4.95
CA ALA A 39 25.01 3.52 4.87
C ALA A 39 24.10 3.33 6.09
N ASP A 40 23.69 4.45 6.69
CA ASP A 40 22.65 4.49 7.72
C ASP A 40 21.24 4.42 7.13
N VAL A 41 21.06 4.88 5.88
CA VAL A 41 19.79 4.90 5.13
C VAL A 41 20.08 4.76 3.64
N ILE A 42 19.22 4.02 2.94
CA ILE A 42 19.28 3.83 1.47
C ILE A 42 18.09 4.52 0.83
N ILE A 43 18.35 5.30 -0.21
CA ILE A 43 17.31 5.91 -1.03
C ILE A 43 17.17 5.13 -2.34
N ASP A 44 16.05 4.44 -2.50
CA ASP A 44 15.71 3.75 -3.74
C ASP A 44 15.03 4.70 -4.72
N ALA A 45 15.79 5.13 -5.73
CA ALA A 45 15.32 5.94 -6.85
C ALA A 45 15.72 5.35 -8.21
N MET A 46 15.92 4.02 -8.29
CA MET A 46 16.44 3.38 -9.50
C MET A 46 15.39 3.25 -10.61
N LEU A 47 14.17 2.85 -10.26
CA LEU A 47 13.06 2.57 -11.17
C LEU A 47 11.76 3.12 -10.57
N GLY A 48 10.92 3.72 -11.40
CA GLY A 48 9.61 4.22 -10.98
C GLY A 48 8.48 3.66 -11.84
N THR A 49 7.44 4.48 -12.07
CA THR A 49 6.26 4.11 -12.88
C THR A 49 6.56 3.70 -14.33
N GLY A 50 7.71 4.08 -14.87
CA GLY A 50 8.15 3.73 -16.23
C GLY A 50 8.64 2.30 -16.42
N LEU A 51 8.72 1.49 -15.36
CA LEU A 51 9.12 0.09 -15.47
C LEU A 51 8.12 -0.69 -16.33
N SER A 52 8.63 -1.32 -17.39
CA SER A 52 7.87 -2.19 -18.28
C SER A 52 8.54 -3.55 -18.37
N GLY A 53 7.79 -4.61 -18.04
CA GLY A 53 8.32 -5.98 -17.97
C GLY A 53 9.19 -6.22 -16.73
N GLU A 54 9.90 -7.35 -16.73
CA GLU A 54 10.77 -7.75 -15.62
C GLU A 54 11.98 -6.82 -15.46
N VAL A 55 12.40 -6.66 -14.20
CA VAL A 55 13.63 -5.95 -13.83
C VAL A 55 14.82 -6.64 -14.52
N ARG A 56 15.59 -5.84 -15.25
CA ARG A 56 16.80 -6.31 -15.93
C ARG A 56 17.86 -6.75 -14.91
N SER A 57 18.70 -7.70 -15.29
CA SER A 57 19.70 -8.31 -14.42
C SER A 57 20.60 -7.31 -13.69
N GLU A 58 20.94 -6.20 -14.36
CA GLU A 58 21.80 -5.16 -13.81
C GLU A 58 21.16 -4.41 -12.65
N TYR A 59 19.84 -4.26 -12.59
CA TYR A 59 19.11 -3.66 -11.47
C TYR A 59 18.79 -4.71 -10.40
N ARG A 60 18.44 -5.92 -10.84
CA ARG A 60 18.11 -7.03 -9.94
C ARG A 60 19.22 -7.35 -8.95
N ARG A 61 20.49 -7.27 -9.37
CA ARG A 61 21.64 -7.45 -8.45
C ARG A 61 21.66 -6.42 -7.32
N TYR A 62 21.32 -5.15 -7.59
CA TYR A 62 21.28 -4.12 -6.54
C TYR A 62 20.10 -4.36 -5.60
N ILE A 63 18.94 -4.71 -6.16
CA ILE A 63 17.76 -5.05 -5.37
C ILE A 63 18.05 -6.20 -4.41
N ASP A 64 18.68 -7.27 -4.90
CA ASP A 64 19.05 -8.43 -4.09
C ASP A 64 20.02 -8.04 -2.95
N GLN A 65 21.08 -7.30 -3.25
CA GLN A 65 22.05 -6.85 -2.25
C GLN A 65 21.44 -5.92 -1.20
N ILE A 66 20.60 -4.95 -1.62
CA ILE A 66 19.91 -4.02 -0.70
C ILE A 66 18.95 -4.80 0.21
N ASN A 67 18.20 -5.76 -0.34
CA ASN A 67 17.23 -6.54 0.44
C ASN A 67 17.87 -7.52 1.44
N GLN A 68 19.18 -7.81 1.32
CA GLN A 68 19.91 -8.71 2.21
C GLN A 68 20.49 -8.02 3.45
N ILE A 69 20.59 -6.70 3.45
CA ILE A 69 21.10 -5.91 4.57
C ILE A 69 19.95 -5.32 5.40
N HIS A 70 20.25 -4.93 6.64
CA HIS A 70 19.26 -4.42 7.59
C HIS A 70 19.23 -2.89 7.67
N THR A 71 19.69 -2.20 6.62
CA THR A 71 19.65 -0.74 6.54
C THR A 71 18.26 -0.28 6.08
N PRO A 72 17.64 0.71 6.75
CA PRO A 72 16.37 1.29 6.32
C PRO A 72 16.39 1.77 4.88
N VAL A 73 15.36 1.42 4.11
CA VAL A 73 15.21 1.82 2.71
C VAL A 73 14.01 2.75 2.55
N ILE A 74 14.23 3.90 1.92
CA ILE A 74 13.19 4.84 1.52
C ILE A 74 13.06 4.80 -0.02
N ALA A 75 11.92 4.34 -0.51
CA ALA A 75 11.61 4.34 -1.93
C ALA A 75 11.02 5.67 -2.41
N VAL A 76 11.53 6.13 -3.55
CA VAL A 76 11.08 7.32 -4.25
C VAL A 76 10.05 6.89 -5.31
N ASP A 77 8.83 7.39 -5.16
CA ASP A 77 7.66 7.10 -5.97
C ASP A 77 7.08 5.68 -5.83
N VAL A 78 7.86 4.67 -6.20
CA VAL A 78 7.48 3.25 -6.22
C VAL A 78 8.75 2.44 -5.89
N PRO A 79 8.70 1.45 -4.98
CA PRO A 79 9.84 0.55 -4.78
C PRO A 79 10.28 -0.07 -6.09
N SER A 80 11.55 0.08 -6.44
CA SER A 80 12.12 -0.39 -7.69
C SER A 80 11.82 -1.87 -7.89
N GLY A 81 11.24 -2.20 -9.03
CA GLY A 81 10.83 -3.56 -9.38
C GLY A 81 9.37 -3.93 -9.05
N LEU A 82 8.64 -3.03 -8.39
CA LEU A 82 7.20 -3.17 -8.19
C LEU A 82 6.42 -2.55 -9.35
N CYS A 83 5.40 -3.26 -9.86
CA CYS A 83 4.49 -2.69 -10.84
C CYS A 83 3.56 -1.66 -10.20
N ALA A 84 3.67 -0.40 -10.62
CA ALA A 84 2.85 0.69 -10.10
C ALA A 84 1.32 0.48 -10.27
N ASN A 85 0.89 -0.27 -11.28
CA ASN A 85 -0.53 -0.49 -11.55
C ASN A 85 -1.11 -1.67 -10.77
N THR A 86 -0.37 -2.78 -10.67
CA THR A 86 -0.90 -4.05 -10.16
C THR A 86 -0.31 -4.46 -8.82
N GLY A 87 0.81 -3.87 -8.41
CA GLY A 87 1.56 -4.28 -7.22
C GLY A 87 2.30 -5.61 -7.38
N ALA A 88 2.37 -6.15 -8.61
CA ALA A 88 3.15 -7.34 -8.89
C ALA A 88 4.65 -7.04 -8.80
N VAL A 89 5.41 -7.98 -8.22
CA VAL A 89 6.88 -7.96 -8.28
C VAL A 89 7.32 -8.43 -9.67
N LEU A 90 8.06 -7.59 -10.38
CA LEU A 90 8.49 -7.85 -11.76
C LEU A 90 9.91 -8.44 -11.77
N GLY A 91 10.04 -9.71 -11.39
CA GLY A 91 11.31 -10.42 -11.27
C GLY A 91 11.94 -10.31 -9.88
N ASP A 92 12.14 -9.08 -9.38
CA ASP A 92 12.45 -8.79 -7.98
C ASP A 92 12.05 -7.35 -7.64
N ALA A 93 11.90 -7.01 -6.36
CA ALA A 93 11.55 -5.66 -5.92
C ALA A 93 12.19 -5.28 -4.60
N ILE A 94 12.51 -4.00 -4.44
CA ILE A 94 12.97 -3.42 -3.18
C ILE A 94 11.93 -3.65 -2.07
N ARG A 95 12.43 -3.94 -0.86
CA ARG A 95 11.66 -3.93 0.40
C ARG A 95 11.94 -2.62 1.11
N ALA A 96 11.06 -1.64 0.90
CA ALA A 96 11.16 -0.34 1.54
C ALA A 96 10.52 -0.37 2.93
N GLU A 97 11.11 0.37 3.86
CA GLU A 97 10.49 0.71 5.15
C GLU A 97 9.54 1.90 4.98
N HIS A 98 9.88 2.82 4.08
CA HIS A 98 9.07 3.97 3.74
C HIS A 98 9.02 4.17 2.22
N THR A 99 7.87 4.58 1.69
CA THR A 99 7.73 4.98 0.27
C THR A 99 7.09 6.35 0.19
N VAL A 100 7.69 7.27 -0.57
CA VAL A 100 7.09 8.59 -0.85
C VAL A 100 6.58 8.62 -2.29
N THR A 101 5.27 8.53 -2.48
CA THR A 101 4.63 8.60 -3.82
C THR A 101 4.21 10.01 -4.20
N PHE A 102 4.39 10.38 -5.47
CA PHE A 102 4.11 11.74 -5.95
C PHE A 102 2.86 11.84 -6.82
N ILE A 103 2.23 13.02 -6.80
CA ILE A 103 1.12 13.47 -7.68
C ILE A 103 -0.19 12.69 -7.44
N GLY A 104 -0.15 11.37 -7.45
CA GLY A 104 -1.23 10.47 -7.03
C GLY A 104 -0.68 9.24 -6.32
N VAL A 105 -1.57 8.55 -5.59
CA VAL A 105 -1.29 7.23 -5.05
C VAL A 105 -1.55 6.19 -6.14
N LYS A 106 -0.53 5.42 -6.52
CA LYS A 106 -0.66 4.40 -7.57
C LYS A 106 -1.33 3.16 -6.99
N GLN A 107 -2.30 2.59 -7.70
CA GLN A 107 -3.10 1.45 -7.21
C GLN A 107 -2.25 0.27 -6.77
N GLY A 108 -1.16 -0.01 -7.49
CA GLY A 108 -0.24 -1.10 -7.18
C GLY A 108 0.36 -1.01 -5.79
N LEU A 109 0.59 0.20 -5.28
CA LEU A 109 1.13 0.44 -3.93
C LEU A 109 0.15 0.06 -2.80
N CYS A 110 -1.14 -0.08 -3.12
CA CYS A 110 -2.20 -0.37 -2.15
C CYS A 110 -2.72 -1.81 -2.24
N THR A 111 -2.07 -2.67 -3.03
CA THR A 111 -2.48 -4.07 -3.17
C THR A 111 -1.91 -4.96 -2.06
N GLY A 112 -2.49 -6.14 -1.87
CA GLY A 112 -2.09 -7.07 -0.81
C GLY A 112 -0.60 -7.45 -0.87
N GLN A 113 -0.08 -7.79 -2.05
CA GLN A 113 1.33 -8.20 -2.23
C GLN A 113 2.32 -7.03 -2.10
N ALA A 114 1.89 -5.81 -2.44
CA ALA A 114 2.74 -4.63 -2.31
C ALA A 114 3.01 -4.23 -0.85
N ARG A 115 2.18 -4.67 0.10
CA ARG A 115 2.37 -4.39 1.53
C ARG A 115 3.71 -4.88 2.07
N ASP A 116 4.26 -5.95 1.49
CA ASP A 116 5.57 -6.50 1.88
C ASP A 116 6.75 -5.74 1.25
N ARG A 117 6.49 -4.72 0.42
CA ARG A 117 7.48 -3.98 -0.36
C ARG A 117 7.44 -2.46 -0.13
N VAL A 118 6.27 -1.91 0.16
CA VAL A 118 6.04 -0.45 0.21
C VAL A 118 6.37 0.16 1.57
N GLY A 119 6.25 -0.61 2.66
CA GLY A 119 6.40 -0.07 4.01
C GLY A 119 5.32 0.96 4.34
N GLU A 120 5.68 2.01 5.09
CA GLU A 120 4.79 3.15 5.32
C GLU A 120 4.74 4.07 4.11
N LEU A 121 3.52 4.30 3.58
CA LEU A 121 3.29 5.06 2.36
C LEU A 121 2.96 6.52 2.67
N TYR A 122 3.79 7.44 2.18
CA TYR A 122 3.59 8.88 2.24
C TYR A 122 3.18 9.43 0.87
N PHE A 123 2.22 10.35 0.87
CA PHE A 123 1.76 11.03 -0.34
C PHE A 123 2.30 12.47 -0.40
N CYS A 124 2.93 12.84 -1.51
CA CYS A 124 3.37 14.20 -1.78
C CYS A 124 2.79 14.70 -3.12
N GLY A 125 1.80 15.58 -3.06
CA GLY A 125 1.10 16.09 -4.25
C GLY A 125 1.90 17.07 -5.13
N LEU A 126 3.12 17.46 -4.70
CA LEU A 126 4.00 18.41 -5.41
C LEU A 126 3.34 19.75 -5.80
N GLY A 127 2.23 20.13 -5.15
CA GLY A 127 1.50 21.36 -5.43
C GLY A 127 0.75 21.37 -6.77
N VAL A 128 0.60 20.22 -7.43
CA VAL A 128 -0.08 20.11 -8.75
C VAL A 128 -1.50 19.55 -8.67
N ASN A 129 -1.97 19.20 -7.48
CA ASN A 129 -3.22 18.51 -7.20
C ASN A 129 -4.41 19.14 -7.96
N THR A 130 -4.56 20.47 -7.89
CA THR A 130 -5.68 21.18 -8.52
C THR A 130 -5.74 21.03 -10.03
N LYS A 131 -4.59 20.99 -10.70
CA LYS A 131 -4.53 20.73 -12.15
C LYS A 131 -4.70 19.25 -12.43
N PHE A 132 -4.08 18.39 -11.64
CA PHE A 132 -4.16 16.95 -11.80
C PHE A 132 -5.61 16.45 -11.73
N ASP A 133 -6.39 16.95 -10.78
CA ASP A 133 -7.82 16.63 -10.61
C ASP A 133 -8.70 17.06 -11.81
N THR A 134 -8.21 17.97 -12.67
CA THR A 134 -8.94 18.42 -13.87
C THR A 134 -8.63 17.59 -15.12
N ILE A 135 -7.51 16.86 -15.11
CA ILE A 135 -7.03 16.11 -16.28
C ILE A 135 -7.15 14.60 -16.09
N GLU A 136 -7.16 14.12 -14.85
CA GLU A 136 -7.25 12.70 -14.53
C GLU A 136 -8.49 12.42 -13.67
N VAL A 137 -9.13 11.28 -13.94
CA VAL A 137 -10.26 10.80 -13.15
C VAL A 137 -9.75 9.75 -12.18
N GLU A 138 -10.11 9.89 -10.91
CA GLU A 138 -9.81 8.92 -9.87
C GLU A 138 -10.33 7.52 -10.29
N SER A 139 -9.43 6.54 -10.37
CA SER A 139 -9.80 5.15 -10.68
C SER A 139 -10.25 4.36 -9.45
N ALA A 140 -9.92 4.84 -8.25
CA ALA A 140 -10.32 4.27 -6.97
C ALA A 140 -10.24 5.33 -5.86
N LEU A 141 -11.10 5.21 -4.85
CA LEU A 141 -11.08 6.04 -3.65
C LEU A 141 -10.37 5.30 -2.51
N GLY A 142 -9.32 5.90 -1.96
CA GLY A 142 -8.69 5.42 -0.73
C GLY A 142 -9.61 5.62 0.48
N ILE A 143 -9.81 4.56 1.28
CA ILE A 143 -10.62 4.65 2.50
C ILE A 143 -9.69 4.77 3.69
N ASP A 144 -9.73 5.91 4.37
CA ASP A 144 -9.04 6.15 5.63
C ASP A 144 -10.03 6.43 6.77
N HIS A 145 -9.50 6.69 7.97
CA HIS A 145 -10.29 7.01 9.15
C HIS A 145 -11.18 8.26 8.97
N GLN A 146 -10.73 9.23 8.17
CA GLN A 146 -11.49 10.46 7.90
C GLN A 146 -12.69 10.17 7.01
N VAL A 147 -12.50 9.35 5.98
CA VAL A 147 -13.57 8.88 5.08
C VAL A 147 -14.60 8.07 5.86
N VAL A 148 -14.16 7.09 6.66
CA VAL A 148 -15.08 6.24 7.45
C VAL A 148 -15.98 7.08 8.36
N SER A 149 -15.43 8.09 9.05
CA SER A 149 -16.20 8.95 9.94
C SER A 149 -17.35 9.69 9.24
N ARG A 150 -17.19 10.02 7.95
CA ARG A 150 -18.19 10.71 7.13
C ARG A 150 -19.25 9.77 6.56
N LEU A 151 -18.90 8.49 6.40
CA LEU A 151 -19.80 7.45 5.90
C LEU A 151 -20.72 6.87 6.99
N MET A 152 -20.34 7.00 8.26
CA MET A 152 -21.12 6.47 9.37
C MET A 152 -22.40 7.30 9.63
N PRO A 153 -23.56 6.65 9.84
CA PRO A 153 -24.79 7.35 10.21
C PRO A 153 -24.61 8.09 11.55
N LYS A 154 -25.13 9.31 11.62
CA LYS A 154 -25.12 10.10 12.86
C LYS A 154 -26.10 9.49 13.87
N PRO A 155 -25.69 9.26 15.13
CA PRO A 155 -26.61 8.79 16.17
C PRO A 155 -27.72 9.83 16.42
N ASN A 156 -28.98 9.39 16.36
CA ASN A 156 -30.12 10.19 16.79
C ASN A 156 -30.57 9.73 18.19
N PRO A 157 -30.63 10.61 19.22
CA PRO A 157 -31.05 10.25 20.56
C PRO A 157 -32.44 9.61 20.66
N THR A 158 -33.32 9.86 19.68
CA THR A 158 -34.70 9.35 19.68
C THR A 158 -34.87 8.03 18.92
N VAL A 159 -33.77 7.43 18.46
CA VAL A 159 -33.80 6.20 17.65
C VAL A 159 -34.22 4.99 18.49
N HIS A 160 -35.08 4.13 17.96
CA HIS A 160 -35.41 2.84 18.55
C HIS A 160 -35.00 1.68 17.64
N LYS A 161 -35.05 0.44 18.17
CA LYS A 161 -34.65 -0.79 17.46
C LYS A 161 -35.34 -1.04 16.09
N GLY A 162 -36.40 -0.30 15.80
CA GLY A 162 -37.13 -0.39 14.52
C GLY A 162 -36.51 0.47 13.44
N ASP A 163 -35.94 1.61 13.81
CA ASP A 163 -35.32 2.57 12.89
C ASP A 163 -33.98 2.06 12.34
N ASN A 164 -33.29 1.22 13.11
CA ASN A 164 -32.00 0.62 12.73
C ASN A 164 -32.15 -0.70 11.94
N GLY A 165 -33.33 -0.95 11.38
CA GLY A 165 -33.62 -2.10 10.53
C GLY A 165 -33.60 -3.45 11.25
N LYS A 166 -33.91 -4.49 10.48
CA LYS A 166 -33.88 -5.89 10.90
C LYS A 166 -33.02 -6.67 9.92
N LEU A 167 -32.04 -7.41 10.43
CA LEU A 167 -31.09 -8.17 9.63
C LEU A 167 -31.27 -9.67 9.86
N LEU A 168 -31.35 -10.44 8.77
CA LEU A 168 -31.38 -11.90 8.80
C LEU A 168 -30.04 -12.45 8.30
N CYS A 169 -29.28 -13.10 9.19
CA CYS A 169 -28.06 -13.82 8.84
C CYS A 169 -28.42 -15.24 8.39
N VAL A 170 -27.97 -15.68 7.22
CA VAL A 170 -28.18 -17.06 6.75
C VAL A 170 -26.82 -17.73 6.57
N GLY A 171 -26.56 -18.81 7.31
CA GLY A 171 -25.27 -19.49 7.27
C GLY A 171 -25.04 -20.44 8.44
N GLY A 172 -23.78 -20.82 8.69
CA GLY A 172 -23.44 -21.75 9.77
C GLY A 172 -23.94 -23.17 9.51
N ASN A 173 -23.47 -23.77 8.42
CA ASN A 173 -23.70 -25.18 8.14
C ASN A 173 -23.06 -26.09 9.22
N GLN A 174 -23.19 -27.41 9.09
CA GLN A 174 -22.52 -28.39 9.96
C GLN A 174 -21.03 -28.05 10.13
N GLY A 175 -20.56 -27.95 11.38
CA GLY A 175 -19.19 -27.60 11.73
C GLY A 175 -18.83 -26.10 11.64
N MET A 176 -19.73 -25.24 11.16
CA MET A 176 -19.44 -23.82 10.88
C MET A 176 -20.23 -22.85 11.79
N SER A 177 -20.60 -23.29 12.99
CA SER A 177 -21.39 -22.51 13.95
C SER A 177 -20.71 -21.19 14.35
N GLY A 178 -19.37 -21.15 14.36
CA GLY A 178 -18.60 -19.93 14.62
C GLY A 178 -18.84 -18.84 13.57
N ALA A 179 -18.98 -19.20 12.29
CA ALA A 179 -19.15 -18.23 11.21
C ALA A 179 -20.47 -17.45 11.34
N ILE A 180 -21.59 -18.16 11.59
CA ILE A 180 -22.88 -17.51 11.78
C ILE A 180 -22.92 -16.65 13.04
N ARG A 181 -22.27 -17.12 14.13
CA ARG A 181 -22.17 -16.36 15.37
C ARG A 181 -21.39 -15.06 15.17
N LEU A 182 -20.25 -15.10 14.48
CA LEU A 182 -19.45 -13.91 14.19
C LEU A 182 -20.25 -12.91 13.34
N CYS A 183 -20.94 -13.39 12.30
CA CYS A 183 -21.78 -12.58 11.42
C CYS A 183 -22.91 -11.88 12.21
N SER A 184 -23.71 -12.64 12.96
CA SER A 184 -24.83 -12.09 13.74
C SER A 184 -24.37 -11.13 14.84
N SER A 185 -23.24 -11.44 15.50
CA SER A 185 -22.67 -10.55 16.53
C SER A 185 -22.12 -9.25 15.93
N ALA A 186 -21.48 -9.33 14.76
CA ALA A 186 -20.98 -8.16 14.05
C ALA A 186 -22.12 -7.23 13.59
N ALA A 187 -23.25 -7.80 13.13
CA ALA A 187 -24.41 -7.03 12.73
C ALA A 187 -24.96 -6.15 13.86
N ILE A 188 -25.11 -6.72 15.07
CA ILE A 188 -25.57 -5.95 16.25
C ILE A 188 -24.54 -4.87 16.62
N ARG A 189 -23.24 -5.21 16.63
CA ARG A 189 -22.16 -4.23 16.92
C ARG A 189 -22.08 -3.09 15.91
N ALA A 190 -22.43 -3.36 14.65
CA ALA A 190 -22.51 -2.35 13.59
C ALA A 190 -23.77 -1.48 13.67
N GLY A 191 -24.70 -1.77 14.60
CA GLY A 191 -25.86 -0.93 14.89
C GLY A 191 -27.20 -1.49 14.43
N ALA A 192 -27.28 -2.72 13.93
CA ALA A 192 -28.57 -3.33 13.54
C ALA A 192 -29.53 -3.39 14.72
N GLY A 193 -30.78 -2.95 14.52
CA GLY A 193 -31.78 -2.87 15.59
C GLY A 193 -32.30 -4.24 16.05
N LEU A 194 -32.36 -5.20 15.15
CA LEU A 194 -32.66 -6.60 15.44
C LEU A 194 -31.86 -7.51 14.50
N THR A 195 -31.31 -8.58 15.03
CA THR A 195 -30.66 -9.62 14.22
C THR A 195 -31.29 -10.97 14.49
N ALA A 196 -31.63 -11.69 13.42
CA ALA A 196 -32.07 -13.08 13.44
C ALA A 196 -31.10 -13.93 12.63
N ALA A 197 -31.04 -15.23 12.89
CA ALA A 197 -30.20 -16.15 12.13
C ALA A 197 -30.95 -17.40 11.70
N ILE A 198 -30.71 -17.85 10.47
CA ILE A 198 -31.07 -19.19 9.98
C ILE A 198 -29.78 -19.98 9.85
N THR A 199 -29.74 -21.13 10.51
CA THR A 199 -28.53 -21.93 10.63
C THR A 199 -28.83 -23.42 10.73
N HIS A 200 -27.81 -24.26 10.52
CA HIS A 200 -27.96 -25.69 10.73
C HIS A 200 -28.27 -25.99 12.21
N THR A 201 -29.06 -27.02 12.49
CA THR A 201 -29.52 -27.33 13.86
C THR A 201 -28.37 -27.50 14.86
N SER A 202 -27.26 -28.10 14.43
CA SER A 202 -26.02 -28.23 15.23
C SER A 202 -25.39 -26.89 15.66
N SER A 203 -25.74 -25.80 14.98
CA SER A 203 -25.20 -24.45 15.22
C SER A 203 -26.06 -23.62 16.17
N LEU A 204 -27.24 -24.12 16.59
CA LEU A 204 -28.16 -23.40 17.47
C LEU A 204 -27.57 -23.12 18.86
N ILE A 205 -27.02 -24.14 19.53
CA ILE A 205 -26.44 -23.99 20.87
C ILE A 205 -25.24 -23.01 20.84
N PRO A 206 -24.23 -23.18 19.95
CA PRO A 206 -23.12 -22.23 19.88
C PRO A 206 -23.55 -20.79 19.57
N LEU A 207 -24.64 -20.58 18.82
CA LEU A 207 -25.16 -19.25 18.53
C LEU A 207 -25.80 -18.59 19.76
N GLN A 208 -26.44 -19.38 20.63
CA GLN A 208 -27.14 -18.89 21.83
C GLN A 208 -26.20 -18.64 23.02
N VAL A 209 -25.01 -19.25 23.02
CA VAL A 209 -24.03 -19.07 24.10
C VAL A 209 -23.12 -17.88 23.76
N GLY A 210 -23.35 -16.75 24.44
CA GLY A 210 -22.49 -15.58 24.45
C GLY A 210 -22.04 -15.25 25.88
N CYS A 211 -20.73 -15.11 26.09
CA CYS A 211 -20.16 -14.39 27.24
C CYS A 211 -20.22 -12.89 26.99
#